data_AF-A0A7K2LT46-F1
#
_entry.id   AF-A0A7K2LT46-F1
#
_cell.length_a   1.000
_cell.length_b   1.000
_cell.length_c   1.000
_cell.angle_alpha   90.00
_cell.angle_beta   90.00
_cell.angle_gamma   90.00
#
_symmetry.space_group_name_H-M   'P 1'
#
loop_
_entity.id
_entity.type
_entity.pdbx_description
1 polymer ?
#
loop_
_entity_poly.entity_id
_entity_poly.type
_entity_poly.pdbx_seq_one_letter_code
_entity_poly.pdbx_strand_id
1 'polypeptide(L)'
;MTEPTEPNKPEPSIPPLDTIADSDRMPPRKPRTAPPRPAPIRLRDDVPTGALVAFGVFGSAVVLLALIKGVPKVMDWSHHQDWHWFTQWVATVADPVHAYLAAHTAGLPMTASSTFVIWQGIGAVSLVLAWFTGAVGARLTWIAHGACTAAMVWDAAPAAGRPVATALVVLAWTIGSLFALRGLSLRPVLHNHNHLAR
;
A
#
# COMPACT_ATOMS: atom_id res chain seq x y z
N MET A 1 -76.41 68.16 8.76
CA MET A 1 -76.00 68.75 7.48
C MET A 1 -75.27 70.06 7.77
N THR A 2 -73.99 69.99 8.11
CA THR A 2 -72.95 71.01 7.87
C THR A 2 -71.63 70.47 8.42
N GLU A 3 -70.71 70.20 7.50
CA GLU A 3 -69.34 69.72 7.73
C GLU A 3 -68.46 70.92 8.12
N PRO A 4 -67.69 70.88 9.23
CA PRO A 4 -66.77 71.95 9.58
C PRO A 4 -65.47 71.82 8.79
N THR A 5 -65.14 72.86 8.03
CA THR A 5 -63.90 73.00 7.27
C THR A 5 -62.70 73.04 8.21
N GLU A 6 -61.86 72.00 8.17
CA GLU A 6 -60.62 71.92 8.96
C GLU A 6 -59.56 72.92 8.41
N PRO A 7 -58.87 73.67 9.28
CA PRO A 7 -57.89 74.67 8.86
C PRO A 7 -56.64 74.07 8.22
N ASN A 8 -56.17 74.77 7.19
CA ASN A 8 -55.01 74.50 6.34
C ASN A 8 -53.77 74.09 7.17
N LYS A 9 -53.34 72.83 7.03
CA LYS A 9 -52.16 72.29 7.69
C LYS A 9 -50.90 72.93 7.08
N PRO A 10 -49.98 73.49 7.88
CA PRO A 10 -48.76 74.08 7.34
C PRO A 10 -47.94 73.03 6.58
N GLU A 11 -47.53 73.40 5.38
CA GLU A 11 -46.71 72.60 4.46
C GLU A 11 -45.40 72.18 5.14
N PRO A 12 -44.92 70.93 4.99
CA PRO A 12 -43.70 70.49 5.66
C PRO A 12 -42.51 71.27 5.09
N SER A 13 -41.82 72.06 5.93
CA SER A 13 -40.58 72.70 5.52
C SER A 13 -39.53 71.63 5.24
N ILE A 14 -39.19 71.41 3.97
CA ILE A 14 -38.09 70.54 3.59
C ILE A 14 -36.81 71.30 3.98
N PRO A 15 -35.99 70.79 4.93
CA PRO A 15 -34.75 71.46 5.31
C PRO A 15 -33.77 71.48 4.12
N PRO A 16 -32.90 72.50 4.01
CA PRO A 16 -31.94 72.60 2.92
C PRO A 16 -30.99 71.40 2.89
N LEU A 17 -30.63 70.99 1.66
CA LEU A 17 -29.97 69.72 1.31
C LEU A 17 -28.54 69.53 1.84
N ASP A 18 -28.07 70.41 2.72
CA ASP A 18 -26.70 70.40 3.27
C ASP A 18 -26.63 69.91 4.72
N THR A 19 -27.73 69.40 5.28
CA THR A 19 -27.79 68.94 6.69
C THR A 19 -27.91 67.43 6.84
N ILE A 20 -27.21 66.65 6.01
CA ILE A 20 -26.94 65.25 6.34
C ILE A 20 -25.66 65.23 7.18
N ALA A 21 -25.82 65.19 8.50
CA ALA A 21 -24.70 65.04 9.42
C ALA A 21 -23.95 63.74 9.06
N ASP A 22 -22.61 63.80 9.04
CA ASP A 22 -21.76 62.65 8.68
C ASP A 22 -21.98 61.43 9.60
N SER A 23 -22.55 61.67 10.79
CA SER A 23 -22.98 60.66 11.76
C SER A 23 -24.19 59.83 11.33
N ASP A 24 -25.02 60.31 10.40
CA ASP A 24 -26.18 59.58 9.86
C ASP A 24 -25.83 58.72 8.63
N ARG A 25 -24.59 58.78 8.15
CA ARG A 25 -24.11 57.86 7.12
C ARG A 25 -23.94 56.47 7.72
N MET A 26 -24.82 55.56 7.30
CA MET A 26 -24.72 54.15 7.63
C MET A 26 -23.31 53.63 7.28
N PRO A 27 -22.58 52.98 8.20
CA PRO A 27 -21.24 52.49 7.91
C PRO A 27 -21.31 51.50 6.74
N PRO A 28 -20.29 51.47 5.86
CA PRO A 28 -20.27 50.53 4.74
C PRO A 28 -20.44 49.12 5.28
N ARG A 29 -21.49 48.43 4.81
CA ARG A 29 -21.78 47.05 5.16
C ARG A 29 -20.53 46.24 4.85
N LYS A 30 -19.82 45.76 5.89
CA LYS A 30 -18.62 44.94 5.72
C LYS A 30 -18.96 43.85 4.70
N PRO A 31 -18.16 43.67 3.64
CA PRO A 31 -18.41 42.62 2.66
C PRO A 31 -18.57 41.31 3.43
N ARG A 32 -19.75 40.68 3.32
CA ARG A 32 -19.96 39.36 3.87
C ARG A 32 -19.02 38.46 3.08
N THR A 33 -17.90 38.08 3.68
CA THR A 33 -16.96 37.13 3.10
C THR A 33 -17.76 35.89 2.75
N ALA A 34 -17.85 35.58 1.46
CA ALA A 34 -18.40 34.31 1.01
C ALA A 34 -17.64 33.19 1.73
N PRO A 35 -18.32 32.12 2.20
CA PRO A 35 -17.60 30.97 2.76
C PRO A 35 -16.55 30.53 1.73
N PRO A 36 -15.31 30.24 2.16
CA PRO A 36 -14.24 29.89 1.26
C PRO A 36 -14.72 28.73 0.38
N ARG A 37 -14.72 28.95 -0.95
CA ARG A 37 -15.03 27.91 -1.92
C ARG A 37 -14.15 26.71 -1.56
N PRO A 38 -14.72 25.51 -1.33
CA PRO A 38 -13.90 24.34 -1.04
C PRO A 38 -12.87 24.22 -2.16
N ALA A 39 -11.59 24.18 -1.78
CA ALA A 39 -10.52 24.01 -2.73
C ALA A 39 -10.84 22.77 -3.58
N PRO A 40 -10.62 22.81 -4.91
CA PRO A 40 -10.74 21.59 -5.70
C PRO A 40 -9.89 20.53 -5.01
N ILE A 41 -10.51 19.38 -4.70
CA ILE A 41 -9.81 18.21 -4.18
C ILE A 41 -8.69 17.96 -5.18
N ARG A 42 -7.44 18.26 -4.81
CA ARG A 42 -6.29 17.84 -5.61
C ARG A 42 -6.31 16.32 -5.57
N LEU A 43 -6.80 15.73 -6.64
CA LEU A 43 -6.63 14.33 -6.94
C LEU A 43 -5.12 14.08 -6.92
N ARG A 44 -4.67 13.22 -6.01
CA ARG A 44 -3.26 12.89 -5.78
C ARG A 44 -2.77 11.95 -6.89
N ASP A 45 -2.99 12.35 -8.14
CA ASP A 45 -2.76 11.52 -9.34
C ASP A 45 -1.70 12.10 -10.28
N ASP A 46 -0.94 13.11 -9.85
CA ASP A 46 0.23 13.61 -10.59
C ASP A 46 1.53 12.94 -10.11
N VAL A 47 1.55 11.60 -9.99
CA VAL A 47 2.83 10.89 -10.01
C VAL A 47 3.15 10.66 -11.49
N PRO A 48 4.15 11.34 -12.08
CA PRO A 48 4.48 11.13 -13.48
C PRO A 48 4.81 9.65 -13.65
N THR A 49 4.18 8.99 -14.63
CA THR A 49 4.34 7.56 -14.90
C THR A 49 5.83 7.16 -15.02
N GLY A 50 6.71 8.09 -15.39
CA GLY A 50 8.17 7.92 -15.39
C GLY A 50 8.84 7.84 -14.01
N ALA A 51 8.29 8.43 -12.95
CA ALA A 51 8.82 8.33 -11.59
C ALA A 51 8.64 6.93 -11.00
N LEU A 52 7.51 6.25 -11.28
CA LEU A 52 7.28 4.88 -10.83
C LEU A 52 8.26 3.89 -11.48
N VAL A 53 8.62 4.10 -12.75
CA VAL A 53 9.62 3.28 -13.45
C VAL A 53 11.03 3.60 -12.95
N ALA A 54 11.35 4.88 -12.68
CA ALA A 54 12.66 5.29 -12.17
C ALA A 54 12.95 4.74 -10.76
N PHE A 55 11.97 4.73 -9.84
CA PHE A 55 12.16 4.12 -8.51
C PHE A 55 12.27 2.59 -8.57
N GLY A 56 11.57 1.92 -9.50
CA GLY A 56 11.71 0.48 -9.70
C GLY A 56 13.08 0.08 -10.27
N VAL A 57 13.63 0.86 -11.19
CA VAL A 57 14.96 0.60 -11.79
C VAL A 57 16.09 0.99 -10.84
N PHE A 58 16.01 2.13 -10.14
CA PHE A 58 17.01 2.48 -9.12
C PHE A 58 16.97 1.55 -7.91
N GLY A 59 15.77 1.18 -7.44
CA GLY A 59 15.60 0.23 -6.34
C GLY A 59 16.14 -1.16 -6.68
N SER A 60 15.83 -1.67 -7.87
CA SER A 60 16.38 -2.94 -8.36
C SER A 60 17.89 -2.87 -8.58
N ALA A 61 18.42 -1.77 -9.13
CA ALA A 61 19.86 -1.58 -9.30
C ALA A 61 20.60 -1.49 -7.95
N VAL A 62 20.04 -0.84 -6.93
CA VAL A 62 20.62 -0.75 -5.58
C VAL A 62 20.60 -2.11 -4.88
N VAL A 63 19.51 -2.87 -4.99
CA VAL A 63 19.42 -4.25 -4.46
C VAL A 63 20.40 -5.16 -5.20
N LEU A 64 20.49 -5.06 -6.53
CA LEU A 64 21.41 -5.83 -7.35
C LEU A 64 22.87 -5.48 -7.01
N LEU A 65 23.19 -4.21 -6.81
CA LEU A 65 24.52 -3.76 -6.39
C LEU A 65 24.87 -4.20 -4.97
N ALA A 66 23.91 -4.16 -4.03
CA ALA A 66 24.09 -4.65 -2.68
C ALA A 66 24.30 -6.18 -2.66
N LEU A 67 23.62 -6.92 -3.53
CA LEU A 67 23.84 -8.35 -3.73
C LEU A 67 25.21 -8.60 -4.38
N ILE A 68 25.57 -7.92 -5.47
CA ILE A 68 26.86 -8.09 -6.16
C ILE A 68 28.06 -7.76 -5.24
N LYS A 69 27.92 -6.77 -4.34
CA LYS A 69 29.00 -6.35 -3.43
C LYS A 69 28.98 -7.06 -2.09
N GLY A 70 27.80 -7.44 -1.60
CA GLY A 70 27.62 -8.15 -0.34
C GLY A 70 27.92 -9.64 -0.46
N VAL A 71 27.53 -10.26 -1.57
CA VAL A 71 27.74 -11.70 -1.82
C VAL A 71 29.22 -12.09 -1.75
N PRO A 72 30.20 -11.41 -2.39
CA PRO A 72 31.60 -11.84 -2.33
C PRO A 72 32.20 -11.76 -0.91
N LYS A 73 31.82 -10.74 -0.14
CA LYS A 73 32.35 -10.52 1.22
C LYS A 73 31.73 -11.48 2.24
N VAL A 74 30.45 -11.84 2.04
CA VAL A 74 29.78 -12.92 2.76
C VAL A 74 30.29 -14.28 2.29
N MET A 75 30.63 -14.45 1.02
CA MET A 75 31.16 -15.69 0.45
C MET A 75 32.52 -16.04 1.06
N ASP A 76 33.42 -15.06 1.18
CA ASP A 76 34.76 -15.22 1.76
C ASP A 76 34.71 -15.58 3.26
N TRP A 77 33.78 -14.96 4.00
CA TRP A 77 33.45 -15.34 5.38
C TRP A 77 32.77 -16.71 5.46
N SER A 78 31.94 -17.07 4.46
CA SER A 78 31.23 -18.35 4.40
C SER A 78 32.12 -19.53 4.03
N HIS A 79 33.20 -19.32 3.27
CA HIS A 79 34.15 -20.39 2.90
C HIS A 79 34.88 -20.98 4.10
N HIS A 80 34.92 -20.26 5.24
CA HIS A 80 35.49 -20.75 6.50
C HIS A 80 34.45 -21.42 7.41
N GLN A 81 33.18 -21.37 7.07
CA GLN A 81 32.08 -21.82 7.92
C GLN A 81 31.41 -23.02 7.23
N ASP A 82 31.39 -24.20 7.86
CA ASP A 82 30.82 -25.40 7.23
C ASP A 82 29.28 -25.35 7.14
N TRP A 83 28.75 -24.66 6.11
CA TRP A 83 27.32 -24.48 5.83
C TRP A 83 26.61 -25.71 5.26
N HIS A 84 27.20 -26.90 5.36
CA HIS A 84 26.65 -28.12 4.74
C HIS A 84 25.20 -28.42 5.18
N TRP A 85 24.87 -28.14 6.45
CA TRP A 85 23.52 -28.34 6.97
C TRP A 85 22.48 -27.42 6.29
N PHE A 86 22.89 -26.20 5.93
CA PHE A 86 22.03 -25.23 5.26
C PHE A 86 21.88 -25.58 3.78
N THR A 87 22.95 -25.99 3.10
CA THR A 87 22.86 -26.42 1.70
C THR A 87 22.02 -27.69 1.54
N GLN A 88 22.13 -28.63 2.48
CA GLN A 88 21.27 -29.82 2.54
C GLN A 88 19.80 -29.44 2.78
N TRP A 89 19.55 -28.48 3.68
CA TRP A 89 18.21 -27.97 3.93
C TRP A 89 17.61 -27.26 2.70
N VAL A 90 18.41 -26.44 2.00
CA VAL A 90 17.98 -25.80 0.75
C VAL A 90 17.66 -26.84 -0.32
N ALA A 91 18.50 -27.87 -0.48
CA ALA A 91 18.28 -28.94 -1.45
C ALA A 91 16.97 -29.70 -1.20
N THR A 92 16.59 -29.91 0.08
CA THR A 92 15.33 -30.58 0.43
C THR A 92 14.08 -29.83 -0.05
N VAL A 93 14.22 -28.53 -0.34
CA VAL A 93 13.13 -27.68 -0.85
C VAL A 93 13.30 -27.38 -2.34
N ALA A 94 14.52 -27.01 -2.75
CA ALA A 94 14.82 -26.60 -4.11
C ALA A 94 14.71 -27.75 -5.11
N ASP A 95 15.16 -28.96 -4.74
CA ASP A 95 15.15 -30.10 -5.65
C ASP A 95 13.71 -30.52 -6.03
N PRO A 96 12.76 -30.68 -5.08
CA PRO A 96 11.36 -30.96 -5.44
C PRO A 96 10.71 -29.85 -6.27
N VAL A 97 10.96 -28.57 -5.95
CA VAL A 97 10.40 -27.46 -6.74
C VAL A 97 10.95 -27.47 -8.16
N HIS A 98 12.25 -27.71 -8.34
CA HIS A 98 12.85 -27.80 -9.66
C HIS A 98 12.32 -29.01 -10.44
N ALA A 99 12.12 -30.16 -9.79
CA ALA A 99 11.53 -31.34 -10.40
C ALA A 99 10.07 -31.10 -10.81
N TYR A 100 9.27 -30.45 -9.97
CA TYR A 100 7.90 -30.04 -10.29
C TYR A 100 7.88 -29.15 -11.52
N LEU A 101 8.73 -28.12 -11.55
CA LEU A 101 8.81 -27.20 -12.68
C LEU A 101 9.30 -27.91 -13.94
N ALA A 102 10.27 -28.82 -13.86
CA ALA A 102 10.73 -29.60 -15.00
C ALA A 102 9.61 -30.45 -15.61
N ALA A 103 8.78 -31.08 -14.78
CA ALA A 103 7.63 -31.84 -15.25
C ALA A 103 6.58 -30.94 -15.93
N HIS A 104 6.32 -29.74 -15.38
CA HIS A 104 5.29 -28.84 -15.88
C HIS A 104 5.76 -27.85 -16.96
N THR A 105 7.06 -27.80 -17.24
CA THR A 105 7.65 -27.01 -18.33
C THR A 105 8.06 -27.87 -19.54
N ALA A 106 7.86 -29.19 -19.46
CA ALA A 106 8.14 -30.10 -20.56
C ALA A 106 7.29 -29.74 -21.80
N GLY A 107 7.96 -29.37 -22.90
CA GLY A 107 7.31 -28.96 -24.15
C GLY A 107 7.01 -27.45 -24.27
N LEU A 108 7.36 -26.64 -23.27
CA LEU A 108 7.30 -25.18 -23.35
C LEU A 108 8.66 -24.59 -23.81
N PRO A 109 8.67 -23.38 -24.41
CA PRO A 109 9.91 -22.69 -24.78
C PRO A 109 10.76 -22.27 -23.56
N MET A 110 10.17 -22.27 -22.36
CA MET A 110 10.82 -21.83 -21.12
C MET A 110 11.39 -23.03 -20.37
N THR A 111 12.66 -22.95 -19.98
CA THR A 111 13.32 -24.02 -19.23
C THR A 111 12.89 -24.03 -17.76
N ALA A 112 13.02 -25.19 -17.11
CA ALA A 112 12.78 -25.35 -15.67
C ALA A 112 13.64 -24.38 -14.85
N SER A 113 14.92 -24.23 -15.19
CA SER A 113 15.84 -23.31 -14.52
C SER A 113 15.41 -21.85 -14.62
N SER A 114 15.00 -21.38 -15.81
CA SER A 114 14.49 -20.02 -15.98
C SER A 114 13.23 -19.80 -15.15
N THR A 115 12.32 -20.77 -15.16
CA THR A 115 11.08 -20.73 -14.37
C THR A 115 11.38 -20.70 -12.88
N PHE A 116 12.34 -21.49 -12.42
CA PHE A 116 12.78 -21.52 -11.03
C PHE A 116 13.38 -20.16 -10.61
N VAL A 117 14.21 -19.54 -11.44
CA VAL A 117 14.78 -18.21 -11.17
C VAL A 117 13.67 -17.15 -11.08
N ILE A 118 12.70 -17.18 -12.01
CA ILE A 118 11.54 -16.27 -11.98
C ILE A 118 10.73 -16.49 -10.70
N TRP A 119 10.48 -17.75 -10.33
CA TRP A 119 9.76 -18.12 -9.12
C TRP A 119 10.43 -17.56 -7.87
N GLN A 120 11.75 -17.74 -7.74
CA GLN A 120 12.54 -17.18 -6.63
C GLN A 120 12.50 -15.65 -6.62
N GLY A 121 12.58 -15.01 -7.79
CA GLY A 121 12.48 -13.57 -7.95
C GLY A 121 11.16 -13.00 -7.45
N ILE A 122 10.03 -13.63 -7.80
CA ILE A 122 8.69 -13.22 -7.33
C ILE A 122 8.59 -13.31 -5.80
N GLY A 123 9.07 -14.42 -5.21
CA GLY A 123 9.09 -14.61 -3.77
C GLY A 123 9.89 -13.50 -3.07
N ALA A 124 11.13 -13.26 -3.52
CA ALA A 124 12.01 -12.25 -2.94
C ALA A 124 11.44 -10.82 -3.08
N VAL A 125 10.96 -10.45 -4.27
CA VAL A 125 10.39 -9.12 -4.52
C VAL A 125 9.13 -8.91 -3.69
N SER A 126 8.26 -9.92 -3.58
CA SER A 126 7.03 -9.82 -2.77
C SER A 126 7.36 -9.62 -1.28
N LEU A 127 8.35 -10.32 -0.74
CA LEU A 127 8.80 -10.16 0.64
C LEU A 127 9.36 -8.76 0.90
N VAL A 128 10.27 -8.30 0.03
CA VAL A 128 10.87 -6.96 0.11
C VAL A 128 9.78 -5.90 0.03
N LEU A 129 8.87 -6.01 -0.93
CA LEU A 129 7.78 -5.06 -1.10
C LEU A 129 6.84 -5.08 0.11
N ALA A 130 6.48 -6.25 0.63
CA ALA A 130 5.65 -6.38 1.83
C ALA A 130 6.32 -5.76 3.06
N TRP A 131 7.63 -5.97 3.23
CA TRP A 131 8.41 -5.41 4.32
C TRP A 131 8.48 -3.87 4.27
N PHE A 132 8.79 -3.29 3.11
CA PHE A 132 8.99 -1.84 2.99
C PHE A 132 7.69 -1.04 2.86
N THR A 133 6.71 -1.56 2.12
CA THR A 133 5.49 -0.80 1.81
C THR A 133 4.29 -1.21 2.67
N GLY A 134 4.33 -2.40 3.27
CA GLY A 134 3.16 -2.97 3.96
C GLY A 134 1.96 -3.23 3.04
N ALA A 135 2.14 -3.19 1.71
CA ALA A 135 1.06 -3.33 0.75
C ALA A 135 0.37 -4.69 0.88
N VAL A 136 -0.97 -4.68 0.93
CA VAL A 136 -1.78 -5.90 1.03
C VAL A 136 -1.52 -6.84 -0.13
N GLY A 137 -1.39 -6.30 -1.36
CA GLY A 137 -1.06 -7.09 -2.54
C GLY A 137 0.26 -7.86 -2.38
N ALA A 138 1.32 -7.19 -1.91
CA ALA A 138 2.61 -7.82 -1.68
C ALA A 138 2.55 -8.93 -0.63
N ARG A 139 1.79 -8.71 0.45
CA ARG A 139 1.55 -9.72 1.49
C ARG A 139 0.80 -10.93 0.95
N LEU A 140 -0.27 -10.70 0.18
CA LEU A 140 -1.04 -11.78 -0.44
C LEU A 140 -0.18 -12.57 -1.43
N THR A 141 0.63 -11.88 -2.26
CA THR A 141 1.58 -12.55 -3.15
C THR A 141 2.60 -13.38 -2.38
N TRP A 142 3.15 -12.87 -1.28
CA TRP A 142 4.09 -13.62 -0.43
C TRP A 142 3.45 -14.89 0.13
N ILE A 143 2.23 -14.80 0.68
CA ILE A 143 1.53 -15.95 1.25
C ILE A 143 1.14 -16.96 0.15
N ALA A 144 0.62 -16.49 -0.98
CA ALA A 144 0.27 -17.34 -2.11
C ALA A 144 1.51 -18.05 -2.68
N HIS A 145 2.64 -17.35 -2.80
CA HIS A 145 3.91 -17.90 -3.24
C HIS A 145 4.38 -19.04 -2.31
N GLY A 146 4.26 -18.85 -1.00
CA GLY A 146 4.57 -19.89 -0.01
C GLY A 146 3.67 -21.11 -0.11
N ALA A 147 2.36 -20.88 -0.21
CA ALA A 147 1.38 -21.96 -0.35
C ALA A 147 1.62 -22.78 -1.62
N CYS A 148 1.86 -22.10 -2.75
CA CYS A 148 2.21 -22.77 -4.00
C CYS A 148 3.54 -23.52 -3.90
N THR A 149 4.56 -22.95 -3.26
CA THR A 149 5.85 -23.63 -3.04
C THR A 149 5.66 -24.90 -2.20
N ALA A 150 4.86 -24.84 -1.13
CA ALA A 150 4.54 -26.01 -0.33
C ALA A 150 3.79 -27.09 -1.12
N ALA A 151 2.87 -26.68 -2.01
CA ALA A 151 2.16 -27.60 -2.90
C ALA A 151 3.09 -28.26 -3.92
N MET A 152 4.00 -27.50 -4.53
CA MET A 152 5.03 -28.05 -5.44
C MET A 152 5.92 -29.07 -4.74
N VAL A 153 6.36 -28.78 -3.51
CA VAL A 153 7.17 -29.73 -2.73
C VAL A 153 6.35 -30.96 -2.36
N TRP A 154 5.09 -30.79 -1.95
CA TRP A 154 4.23 -31.94 -1.65
C TRP A 154 4.08 -32.86 -2.87
N ASP A 155 3.87 -32.30 -4.05
CA ASP A 155 3.67 -33.07 -5.28
C ASP A 155 4.95 -33.81 -5.72
N ALA A 156 6.09 -33.12 -5.75
CA ALA A 156 7.32 -33.65 -6.34
C ALA A 156 8.29 -34.33 -5.35
N ALA A 157 8.12 -34.15 -4.03
CA ALA A 157 9.02 -34.77 -3.06
C ALA A 157 8.86 -36.30 -3.00
N PRO A 158 9.95 -37.05 -2.72
CA PRO A 158 9.90 -38.49 -2.52
C PRO A 158 8.91 -38.90 -1.43
N ALA A 159 8.14 -39.95 -1.66
CA ALA A 159 7.03 -40.35 -0.77
C ALA A 159 7.43 -40.53 0.70
N ALA A 160 8.63 -41.06 0.96
CA ALA A 160 9.14 -41.28 2.32
C ALA A 160 9.46 -39.97 3.07
N GLY A 161 9.88 -38.92 2.38
CA GLY A 161 10.32 -37.65 2.98
C GLY A 161 9.38 -36.47 2.78
N ARG A 162 8.37 -36.62 1.90
CA ARG A 162 7.38 -35.59 1.54
C ARG A 162 6.81 -34.81 2.73
N PRO A 163 6.26 -35.43 3.78
CA PRO A 163 5.67 -34.66 4.89
C PRO A 163 6.71 -33.79 5.61
N VAL A 164 7.94 -34.28 5.76
CA VAL A 164 9.02 -33.52 6.40
C VAL A 164 9.47 -32.36 5.52
N ALA A 165 9.68 -32.60 4.22
CA ALA A 165 10.07 -31.56 3.28
C ALA A 165 9.03 -30.43 3.21
N THR A 166 7.75 -30.77 3.12
CA THR A 166 6.66 -29.78 3.11
C THR A 166 6.57 -29.03 4.45
N ALA A 167 6.73 -29.71 5.59
CA ALA A 167 6.74 -29.04 6.89
C ALA A 167 7.90 -28.04 7.02
N LEU A 168 9.09 -28.38 6.53
CA LEU A 168 10.24 -27.46 6.51
C LEU A 168 9.98 -26.22 5.65
N VAL A 169 9.32 -26.38 4.50
CA VAL A 169 8.89 -25.26 3.65
C VAL A 169 7.95 -24.35 4.41
N VAL A 170 6.91 -24.93 5.03
CA VAL A 170 5.92 -24.16 5.80
C VAL A 170 6.58 -23.42 6.95
N LEU A 171 7.52 -24.04 7.66
CA LEU A 171 8.27 -23.40 8.75
C LEU A 171 9.10 -22.22 8.25
N ALA A 172 9.87 -22.39 7.17
CA ALA A 172 10.63 -21.28 6.57
C ALA A 172 9.71 -20.14 6.13
N TRP A 173 8.57 -20.46 5.53
CA TRP A 173 7.61 -19.45 5.10
C TRP A 173 6.90 -18.75 6.26
N THR A 174 6.69 -19.47 7.37
CA THR A 174 6.15 -18.89 8.61
C THR A 174 7.11 -17.86 9.18
N ILE A 175 8.41 -18.20 9.24
CA ILE A 175 9.46 -17.27 9.69
C ILE A 175 9.49 -16.04 8.78
N GLY A 176 9.49 -16.22 7.46
CA GLY A 176 9.45 -15.12 6.51
C GLY A 176 8.18 -14.27 6.59
N SER A 177 7.04 -14.88 6.95
CA SER A 177 5.76 -14.17 7.12
C SER A 177 5.77 -13.21 8.32
N LEU A 178 6.60 -13.45 9.34
CA LEU A 178 6.80 -12.48 10.42
C LEU A 178 7.29 -11.13 9.88
N PHE A 179 8.08 -11.16 8.81
CA PHE A 179 8.57 -9.97 8.14
C PHE A 179 7.47 -9.35 7.27
N ALA A 180 6.87 -10.14 6.38
CA ALA A 180 5.84 -9.64 5.46
C ALA A 180 4.60 -9.05 6.17
N LEU A 181 4.19 -9.64 7.28
CA LEU A 181 2.97 -9.28 8.02
C LEU A 181 3.20 -8.24 9.13
N ARG A 182 4.42 -7.72 9.25
CA ARG A 182 4.77 -6.67 10.22
C ARG A 182 3.83 -5.46 10.06
N GLY A 183 3.29 -4.98 11.17
CA GLY A 183 2.43 -3.79 11.21
C GLY A 183 0.96 -4.03 10.85
N LEU A 184 0.49 -5.28 10.79
CA LEU A 184 -0.95 -5.56 10.79
C LEU A 184 -1.56 -5.20 12.16
N SER A 185 -2.22 -4.05 12.21
CA SER A 185 -3.11 -3.70 13.32
C SER A 185 -4.52 -4.11 12.93
N LEU A 186 -4.97 -5.28 13.41
CA LEU A 186 -6.36 -5.69 13.30
C LEU A 186 -7.17 -4.81 14.26
N ARG A 187 -7.58 -3.62 13.81
CA ARG A 187 -8.53 -2.79 14.58
C ARG A 187 -9.85 -3.57 14.65
N PRO A 188 -10.28 -4.04 15.84
CA PRO A 188 -11.57 -4.71 15.95
C PRO A 188 -12.65 -3.68 15.62
N VAL A 189 -13.39 -3.91 14.54
CA VAL A 189 -14.59 -3.12 14.24
C VAL A 189 -15.70 -3.69 15.12
N LEU A 190 -15.78 -3.18 16.36
CA LEU A 190 -16.92 -3.43 17.24
C LEU A 190 -18.16 -2.78 16.60
N HIS A 191 -19.00 -3.59 15.96
CA HIS A 191 -20.34 -3.17 15.56
C HIS A 191 -21.22 -3.09 16.81
N ASN A 192 -21.17 -1.96 17.52
CA ASN A 192 -22.15 -1.65 18.54
C ASN A 192 -23.50 -1.45 17.86
N HIS A 193 -24.33 -2.49 17.90
CA HIS A 193 -25.75 -2.38 17.61
C HIS A 193 -26.40 -1.68 18.80
N ASN A 194 -26.42 -0.36 18.77
CA ASN A 194 -27.21 0.43 19.71
C ASN A 194 -28.69 0.17 19.41
N HIS A 195 -29.28 -0.84 20.06
CA HIS A 195 -30.72 -0.95 20.16
C HIS A 195 -31.22 0.24 20.98
N LEU A 196 -31.74 1.26 20.29
CA LEU A 196 -32.52 2.31 20.93
C LEU A 196 -33.78 1.67 21.50
N ALA A 197 -33.82 1.50 22.81
CA ALA A 197 -35.05 1.16 23.52
C ALA A 197 -36.07 2.27 23.26
N ARG A 198 -37.19 1.91 22.62
CA ARG A 198 -38.39 2.73 22.51
C ARG A 198 -39.30 2.46 23.70
#